data_AF-A0A2M8Q7T5-F1
#
_entry.id   AF-A0A2M8Q7T5-F1
#
_cell.length_a   1.000
_cell.length_b   1.000
_cell.length_c   1.000
_cell.angle_alpha   90.00
_cell.angle_beta   90.00
_cell.angle_gamma   90.00
#
_symmetry.space_group_name_H-M   'P 1'
#
loop_
_entity.id
_entity.type
_entity.pdbx_description
1 polymer ?
#
loop_
_entity_poly.entity_id
_entity_poly.type
_entity_poly.pdbx_seq_one_letter_code
_entity_poly.pdbx_strand_id
1 'polypeptide(L)'
;LVVEAEFSGALKVAAREGNTLSNVLRLAWDCGDLNVLTKARRARATGAHISLIGHITRDELNRYLTSSEEANGFANRFLWCAVRRSKLLPDGGNPTDAMLEPLAERAAAAAGFARTCGELRRDEAARRAWHAVYTDLSAGRTGLFGAVTSRAEPQVMRLALIYALLDG
;
A
#
# COMPACT_ATOMS: atom_id res chain seq x y z
N LEU A 1 -0.50 1.69 12.25
CA LEU A 1 -0.41 0.49 11.38
C LEU A 1 -1.67 -0.33 11.58
N VAL A 2 -2.31 -0.76 10.50
CA VAL A 2 -3.48 -1.67 10.53
C VAL A 2 -3.08 -2.94 9.79
N VAL A 3 -3.34 -4.10 10.40
CA VAL A 3 -3.09 -5.41 9.80
C VAL A 3 -4.41 -6.17 9.75
N GLU A 4 -4.79 -6.61 8.55
CA GLU A 4 -6.01 -7.35 8.28
C GLU A 4 -5.63 -8.70 7.65
N ALA A 5 -5.82 -9.78 8.41
CA ALA A 5 -5.50 -11.13 7.95
C ALA A 5 -6.51 -11.63 6.90
N GLU A 6 -7.73 -11.10 6.91
CA GLU A 6 -8.79 -11.46 5.97
C GLU A 6 -9.36 -10.21 5.28
N PHE A 7 -8.61 -9.71 4.30
CA PHE A 7 -8.98 -8.48 3.60
C PHE A 7 -10.27 -8.62 2.78
N SER A 8 -10.72 -9.86 2.49
CA SER A 8 -12.02 -10.10 1.88
C SER A 8 -13.19 -9.61 2.75
N GLY A 9 -13.04 -9.62 4.08
CA GLY A 9 -14.01 -9.03 5.01
C GLY A 9 -14.14 -7.52 4.84
N ALA A 10 -13.01 -6.83 4.72
CA ALA A 10 -12.99 -5.39 4.48
C ALA A 10 -13.67 -5.01 3.15
N LEU A 11 -13.44 -5.78 2.07
CA LEU A 11 -14.11 -5.58 0.78
C LEU A 11 -15.63 -5.78 0.89
N LYS A 12 -16.09 -6.84 1.56
CA LYS A 12 -17.52 -7.11 1.78
C LYS A 12 -18.20 -5.99 2.56
N VAL A 13 -17.52 -5.44 3.56
CA VAL A 13 -18.06 -4.34 4.38
C VAL A 13 -18.08 -3.03 3.59
N ALA A 14 -17.03 -2.75 2.80
CA ALA A 14 -16.96 -1.58 1.93
C ALA A 14 -18.08 -1.56 0.90
N ALA A 15 -18.43 -2.73 0.34
CA ALA A 15 -19.51 -2.88 -0.63
C ALA A 15 -20.94 -2.68 -0.06
N ARG A 16 -21.11 -2.59 1.27
CA ARG A 16 -22.43 -2.36 1.87
C ARG A 16 -22.88 -0.92 1.62
N GLU A 17 -24.12 -0.76 1.22
CA GLU A 17 -24.72 0.56 1.04
C GLU A 17 -24.66 1.38 2.34
N GLY A 18 -24.29 2.66 2.23
CA GLY A 18 -24.10 3.57 3.36
C GLY A 18 -22.80 3.35 4.15
N ASN A 19 -21.93 2.40 3.76
CA ASN A 19 -20.63 2.25 4.38
C ASN A 19 -19.65 3.35 3.92
N THR A 20 -18.76 3.79 4.83
CA THR A 20 -17.80 4.86 4.57
C THR A 20 -16.35 4.39 4.52
N LEU A 21 -16.08 3.10 4.68
CA LEU A 21 -14.73 2.53 4.75
C LEU A 21 -13.91 2.85 3.50
N SER A 22 -14.47 2.64 2.31
CA SER A 22 -13.81 2.98 1.05
C SER A 22 -13.46 4.48 0.99
N ASN A 23 -14.37 5.35 1.43
CA ASN A 23 -14.10 6.78 1.47
C ASN A 23 -12.99 7.16 2.46
N VAL A 24 -13.04 6.60 3.68
CA VAL A 24 -12.03 6.85 4.72
C VAL A 24 -10.64 6.39 4.28
N LEU A 25 -10.53 5.20 3.67
CA LEU A 25 -9.24 4.69 3.20
C LEU A 25 -8.68 5.50 2.02
N ARG A 26 -9.53 6.00 1.13
CA ARG A 26 -9.10 6.89 0.04
C ARG A 26 -8.58 8.23 0.59
N LEU A 27 -9.29 8.84 1.54
CA LEU A 27 -8.84 10.07 2.21
C LEU A 27 -7.53 9.86 3.00
N ALA A 28 -7.41 8.72 3.68
CA ALA A 28 -6.20 8.37 4.42
C ALA A 28 -4.96 8.32 3.51
N TRP A 29 -5.13 7.83 2.29
CA TRP A 29 -4.04 7.76 1.31
C TRP A 29 -3.77 9.12 0.63
N ASP A 30 -4.81 9.90 0.32
CA ASP A 30 -4.70 11.14 -0.46
C ASP A 30 -4.20 12.32 0.39
N CYS A 31 -4.72 12.54 1.60
CA CYS A 31 -4.42 13.73 2.41
C CYS A 31 -4.16 13.45 3.90
N GLY A 32 -4.54 12.29 4.42
CA GLY A 32 -4.37 11.96 5.84
C GLY A 32 -5.35 12.67 6.79
N ASP A 33 -6.28 13.48 6.25
CA ASP A 33 -7.32 14.14 7.02
C ASP A 33 -8.61 13.31 7.02
N LEU A 34 -8.93 12.75 8.18
CA LEU A 34 -10.06 11.84 8.37
C LEU A 34 -11.14 12.49 9.22
N ASN A 35 -12.35 12.56 8.66
CA ASN A 35 -13.53 13.05 9.34
C ASN A 35 -14.65 12.02 9.26
N VAL A 36 -15.11 11.53 10.42
CA VAL A 36 -16.27 10.65 10.50
C VAL A 36 -17.51 11.49 10.80
N LEU A 37 -18.32 11.73 9.76
CA LEU A 37 -19.53 12.56 9.84
C LEU A 37 -20.75 11.81 10.41
N THR A 38 -20.70 10.47 10.43
CA THR A 38 -21.84 9.60 10.77
C THR A 38 -21.97 9.26 12.26
N LYS A 39 -21.00 9.64 13.10
CA LYS A 39 -21.07 9.45 14.57
C LYS A 39 -21.63 10.68 15.26
N ALA A 40 -22.50 10.48 16.25
CA ALA A 40 -23.06 11.54 17.10
C ALA A 40 -21.96 12.41 17.76
N ARG A 41 -20.83 11.80 18.14
CA ARG A 41 -19.58 12.51 18.40
C ARG A 41 -18.65 12.38 17.19
N ARG A 42 -18.45 13.50 16.50
CA ARG A 42 -17.51 13.60 15.37
C ARG A 42 -16.10 13.29 15.86
N ALA A 43 -15.42 12.37 15.17
CA ALA A 43 -14.01 12.10 15.36
C ALA A 43 -13.24 12.69 14.17
N ARG A 44 -12.21 13.48 14.46
CA ARG A 44 -11.33 14.11 13.47
C ARG A 44 -9.89 13.73 13.77
N ALA A 45 -9.19 13.25 12.75
CA ALA A 45 -7.75 13.09 12.75
C ALA A 45 -7.19 13.91 11.58
N THR A 46 -6.13 14.69 11.82
CA THR A 46 -5.48 15.51 10.80
C THR A 46 -4.02 15.12 10.64
N GLY A 47 -3.51 15.11 9.40
CA GLY A 47 -2.13 14.69 9.12
C GLY A 47 -1.83 13.24 9.51
N ALA A 48 -2.84 12.37 9.50
CA ALA A 48 -2.68 10.97 9.86
C ALA A 48 -1.94 10.21 8.76
N HIS A 49 -0.88 9.49 9.15
CA HIS A 49 -0.15 8.59 8.25
C HIS A 49 -0.58 7.15 8.54
N ILE A 50 -1.29 6.54 7.60
CA ILE A 50 -1.85 5.20 7.76
C ILE A 50 -1.17 4.22 6.82
N SER A 51 -0.57 3.18 7.40
CA SER A 51 -0.15 1.98 6.68
C SER A 51 -1.16 0.86 6.95
N LEU A 52 -1.61 0.21 5.89
CA LEU A 52 -2.53 -0.92 5.91
C LEU A 52 -1.88 -2.12 5.23
N ILE A 53 -1.85 -3.26 5.91
CA ILE A 53 -1.40 -4.54 5.37
C ILE A 53 -2.61 -5.46 5.37
N GLY A 54 -3.01 -5.92 4.18
CA GLY A 54 -4.14 -6.82 3.99
C GLY A 54 -3.71 -8.09 3.29
N HIS A 55 -4.15 -9.24 3.80
CA HIS A 55 -3.96 -10.53 3.14
C HIS A 55 -5.27 -10.98 2.47
N ILE A 56 -5.18 -11.43 1.23
CA ILE A 56 -6.32 -11.96 0.47
C ILE A 56 -5.86 -13.04 -0.49
N THR A 57 -6.71 -14.03 -0.73
CA THR A 57 -6.48 -15.01 -1.79
C THR A 57 -6.86 -14.45 -3.16
N ARG A 58 -6.32 -15.04 -4.23
CA ARG A 58 -6.66 -14.64 -5.61
C ARG A 58 -8.16 -14.78 -5.88
N ASP A 59 -8.76 -15.88 -5.42
CA ASP A 59 -10.16 -16.19 -5.71
C ASP A 59 -11.11 -15.25 -4.96
N GLU A 60 -10.80 -14.92 -3.71
CA GLU A 60 -11.56 -13.93 -2.95
C GLU A 60 -11.42 -12.52 -3.53
N LEU A 61 -10.20 -12.14 -3.94
CA LEU A 61 -9.97 -10.84 -4.56
C LEU A 61 -10.81 -10.69 -5.83
N ASN A 62 -10.78 -11.68 -6.72
CA ASN A 62 -11.58 -11.68 -7.94
C ASN A 62 -13.09 -11.71 -7.66
N ARG A 63 -13.52 -12.31 -6.55
CA ARG A 63 -14.93 -12.43 -6.19
C ARG A 63 -15.50 -11.16 -5.54
N TYR A 64 -14.69 -10.48 -4.73
CA TYR A 64 -15.18 -9.39 -3.87
C TYR A 64 -14.72 -8.00 -4.29
N LEU A 65 -13.70 -7.90 -5.15
CA LEU A 65 -13.43 -6.64 -5.82
C LEU A 65 -14.45 -6.46 -6.93
N THR A 66 -15.40 -5.55 -6.71
CA THR A 66 -16.49 -5.26 -7.64
C THR A 66 -16.17 -4.03 -8.49
N SER A 67 -16.86 -3.91 -9.63
CA SER A 67 -16.75 -2.75 -10.54
C SER A 67 -17.01 -1.40 -9.87
N SER A 68 -17.80 -1.36 -8.80
CA SER A 68 -18.05 -0.14 -8.01
C SER A 68 -16.82 0.32 -7.22
N GLU A 69 -16.08 -0.60 -6.58
CA GLU A 69 -14.82 -0.29 -5.88
C GLU A 69 -13.64 -0.09 -6.83
N GLU A 70 -13.75 -0.59 -8.06
CA GLU A 70 -12.80 -0.28 -9.13
C GLU A 70 -12.99 1.16 -9.62
N ALA A 71 -14.24 1.55 -9.91
CA ALA A 71 -14.58 2.87 -10.45
C ALA A 71 -14.32 4.02 -9.48
N ASN A 72 -14.44 3.79 -8.17
CA ASN A 72 -14.23 4.83 -7.15
C ASN A 72 -12.74 5.02 -6.78
N GLY A 73 -11.83 4.25 -7.39
CA GLY A 73 -10.40 4.27 -7.15
C GLY A 73 -9.96 3.67 -5.81
N PHE A 74 -10.77 2.82 -5.17
CA PHE A 74 -10.34 2.16 -3.95
C PHE A 74 -9.10 1.28 -4.22
N ALA A 75 -9.19 0.39 -5.21
CA ALA A 75 -8.15 -0.60 -5.48
C ALA A 75 -6.81 0.00 -5.96
N ASN A 76 -6.83 1.17 -6.60
CA ASN A 76 -5.61 1.81 -7.11
C ASN A 76 -4.75 2.48 -6.05
N ARG A 77 -5.23 2.57 -4.81
CA ARG A 77 -4.48 3.07 -3.66
C ARG A 77 -3.78 1.96 -2.87
N PHE A 78 -3.95 0.71 -3.28
CA PHE A 78 -3.22 -0.42 -2.74
C PHE A 78 -2.02 -0.78 -3.62
N LEU A 79 -0.90 -1.13 -2.98
CA LEU A 79 0.19 -1.83 -3.64
C LEU A 79 -0.10 -3.33 -3.59
N TRP A 80 -0.46 -3.91 -4.74
CA TRP A 80 -0.81 -5.33 -4.83
C TRP A 80 0.45 -6.19 -5.01
N CYS A 81 0.76 -6.99 -4.00
CA CYS A 81 1.90 -7.91 -4.03
C CYS A 81 1.42 -9.33 -4.33
N ALA A 82 1.74 -9.84 -5.52
CA ALA A 82 1.50 -11.24 -5.88
C ALA A 82 2.57 -12.12 -5.21
N VAL A 83 2.24 -12.71 -4.07
CA VAL A 83 3.14 -13.60 -3.32
C VAL A 83 2.82 -15.07 -3.60
N ARG A 84 3.87 -15.92 -3.59
CA ARG A 84 3.74 -17.37 -3.69
C ARG A 84 4.54 -18.01 -2.58
N ARG A 85 4.04 -19.13 -2.06
CA ARG A 85 4.77 -19.94 -1.07
C ARG A 85 6.12 -20.34 -1.67
N SER A 86 7.19 -20.00 -0.96
CA SER A 86 8.56 -20.25 -1.43
C SER A 86 9.05 -21.67 -1.18
N LYS A 87 8.58 -22.32 -0.09
CA LYS A 87 9.03 -23.65 0.35
C LYS A 87 7.89 -24.48 0.93
N LEU A 88 8.01 -25.80 0.84
CA LEU A 88 7.18 -26.80 1.51
C LEU A 88 7.97 -27.33 2.71
N LEU A 89 7.66 -26.84 3.90
CA LEU A 89 8.33 -27.25 5.13
C LEU A 89 7.29 -27.90 6.04
N PRO A 90 7.21 -29.25 6.11
CA PRO A 90 6.16 -29.95 6.86
C PRO A 90 6.23 -29.62 8.36
N ASP A 91 7.43 -29.47 8.90
CA ASP A 91 7.68 -29.08 10.29
C ASP A 91 7.89 -27.57 10.45
N GLY A 92 7.69 -26.80 9.38
CA GLY A 92 7.93 -25.36 9.32
C GLY A 92 9.41 -24.98 9.12
N GLY A 93 9.65 -23.67 9.13
CA GLY A 93 10.99 -23.10 9.24
C GLY A 93 11.01 -22.27 10.51
N ASN A 94 11.87 -22.63 11.47
CA ASN A 94 12.05 -21.91 12.73
C ASN A 94 13.33 -21.07 12.62
N PRO A 95 13.31 -19.91 11.93
CA PRO A 95 14.47 -19.03 11.95
C PRO A 95 14.72 -18.64 13.40
N THR A 96 15.96 -18.80 13.85
CA THR A 96 16.35 -18.33 15.17
C THR A 96 16.46 -16.81 15.16
N ASP A 97 16.38 -16.18 16.33
CA ASP A 97 16.58 -14.73 16.44
C ASP A 97 17.92 -14.31 15.84
N ALA A 98 18.99 -15.09 16.07
CA ALA A 98 20.30 -14.85 15.46
C ALA A 98 20.30 -14.87 13.92
N MET A 99 19.39 -15.59 13.27
CA MET A 99 19.23 -15.55 11.81
C MET A 99 18.50 -14.29 11.33
N LEU A 100 17.61 -13.75 12.15
CA LEU A 100 16.79 -12.57 11.83
C LEU A 100 17.47 -11.26 12.24
N GLU A 101 18.32 -11.30 13.25
CA GLU A 101 18.95 -10.13 13.87
C GLU A 101 19.72 -9.26 12.86
N PRO A 102 20.53 -9.80 11.93
CA PRO A 102 21.18 -8.96 10.92
C PRO A 102 20.20 -8.22 10.01
N LEU A 103 19.03 -8.81 9.72
CA LEU A 103 18.00 -8.15 8.92
C LEU A 103 17.27 -7.09 9.75
N ALA A 104 16.96 -7.39 11.01
CA ALA A 104 16.32 -6.47 11.93
C ALA A 104 17.19 -5.24 12.19
N GLU A 105 18.49 -5.42 12.43
CA GLU A 105 19.46 -4.35 12.64
C GLU A 105 19.56 -3.43 11.42
N ARG A 106 19.70 -4.00 10.21
CA ARG A 106 19.73 -3.22 8.96
C ARG A 106 18.44 -2.43 8.75
N ALA A 107 17.28 -3.05 8.99
CA ALA A 107 15.99 -2.38 8.87
C ALA A 107 15.84 -1.27 9.92
N ALA A 108 16.30 -1.50 11.15
CA ALA A 108 16.26 -0.51 12.23
C ALA A 108 17.19 0.68 11.93
N ALA A 109 18.39 0.44 11.42
CA ALA A 109 19.34 1.47 11.01
C ALA A 109 18.77 2.33 9.88
N ALA A 110 18.26 1.70 8.81
CA ALA A 110 17.62 2.40 7.70
C ALA A 110 16.41 3.23 8.17
N ALA A 111 15.57 2.67 9.04
CA ALA A 111 14.43 3.40 9.62
C ALA A 111 14.89 4.57 10.52
N GLY A 112 15.99 4.42 11.24
CA GLY A 112 16.63 5.48 12.03
C GLY A 112 17.10 6.63 11.15
N PHE A 113 17.83 6.33 10.09
CA PHE A 113 18.30 7.29 9.11
C PHE A 113 17.16 7.97 8.35
N ALA A 114 16.15 7.21 7.91
CA ALA A 114 14.99 7.76 7.21
C ALA A 114 14.24 8.84 8.01
N ARG A 115 14.22 8.72 9.35
CA ARG A 115 13.59 9.72 10.22
C ARG A 115 14.32 11.08 10.23
N THR A 116 15.57 11.15 9.78
CA THR A 116 16.37 12.40 9.78
C THR A 116 16.45 13.08 8.41
N CYS A 117 16.12 12.37 7.32
CA CYS A 117 16.42 12.83 5.94
C CYS A 117 15.54 13.98 5.41
N GLY A 118 14.39 14.28 6.03
CA GLY A 118 13.50 15.34 5.54
C GLY A 118 12.99 15.10 4.11
N GLU A 119 13.03 16.12 3.25
CA GLU A 119 12.65 16.00 1.83
C GLU A 119 13.79 15.36 1.02
N LEU A 120 13.53 14.19 0.42
CA LEU A 120 14.45 13.58 -0.54
C LEU A 120 14.12 14.00 -1.98
N ARG A 121 15.16 14.35 -2.73
CA ARG A 121 15.06 14.71 -4.15
C ARG A 121 15.83 13.72 -5.01
N ARG A 122 15.30 13.44 -6.19
CA ARG A 122 16.00 12.64 -7.21
C ARG A 122 17.23 13.38 -7.69
N ASP A 123 18.36 12.67 -7.73
CA ASP A 123 19.53 13.11 -8.46
C ASP A 123 19.31 13.02 -9.98
N GLU A 124 20.35 13.34 -10.75
CA GLU A 124 20.28 13.29 -12.21
C GLU A 124 20.02 11.87 -12.75
N ALA A 125 20.65 10.85 -12.16
CA ALA A 125 20.50 9.47 -12.61
C ALA A 125 19.08 8.94 -12.37
N ALA A 126 18.55 9.13 -11.16
CA ALA A 126 17.17 8.77 -10.80
C ALA A 126 16.14 9.58 -11.59
N ARG A 127 16.43 10.85 -11.92
CA ARG A 127 15.57 11.66 -12.79
C ARG A 127 15.51 11.09 -14.21
N ARG A 128 16.63 10.72 -14.82
CA ARG A 128 16.62 10.05 -16.13
C ARG A 128 15.85 8.74 -16.10
N ALA A 129 16.06 7.91 -15.07
CA ALA A 129 15.32 6.66 -14.90
C ALA A 129 13.80 6.90 -14.78
N TRP A 130 13.39 7.92 -14.01
CA TRP A 130 12.00 8.32 -13.91
C TRP A 130 11.41 8.74 -15.26
N HIS A 131 12.10 9.61 -16.01
CA HIS A 131 11.63 10.05 -17.32
C HIS A 131 11.48 8.89 -18.31
N ALA A 132 12.37 7.89 -18.25
CA ALA A 132 12.30 6.73 -19.12
C ALA A 132 11.05 5.86 -18.88
N VAL A 133 10.54 5.78 -17.65
CA VAL A 133 9.36 4.96 -17.31
C VAL A 133 8.06 5.75 -17.20
N TYR A 134 8.13 7.08 -17.07
CA TYR A 134 6.97 7.91 -16.75
C TYR A 134 5.81 7.75 -17.75
N THR A 135 6.12 7.77 -19.05
CA THR A 135 5.11 7.63 -20.10
C THR A 135 4.33 6.31 -19.97
N ASP A 136 5.02 5.19 -19.71
CA ASP A 136 4.38 3.89 -19.56
C ASP A 136 3.53 3.79 -18.29
N LEU A 137 3.95 4.44 -17.21
CA LEU A 137 3.18 4.52 -15.97
C LEU A 137 1.92 5.37 -16.16
N SER A 138 2.00 6.46 -16.94
CA SER A 138 0.91 7.42 -17.16
C SER A 138 -0.02 7.08 -18.33
N ALA A 139 0.39 6.20 -19.26
CA ALA A 139 -0.39 5.88 -20.45
C ALA A 139 -1.78 5.29 -20.13
N GLY A 140 -1.96 4.75 -18.93
CA GLY A 140 -3.17 4.05 -18.53
C GLY A 140 -3.33 2.71 -19.25
N ARG A 141 -4.26 1.89 -18.76
CA ARG A 141 -4.63 0.61 -19.38
C ARG A 141 -6.16 0.50 -19.36
N THR A 142 -6.70 -0.44 -20.13
CA THR A 142 -8.15 -0.67 -20.19
C THR A 142 -8.61 -1.69 -19.15
N GLY A 143 -9.90 -1.64 -18.82
CA GLY A 143 -10.56 -2.62 -17.95
C GLY A 143 -10.06 -2.60 -16.51
N LEU A 144 -10.33 -3.69 -15.79
CA LEU A 144 -9.99 -3.88 -14.38
C LEU A 144 -8.52 -3.58 -14.09
N PHE A 145 -7.61 -4.13 -14.90
CA PHE A 145 -6.18 -3.94 -14.71
C PHE A 145 -5.82 -2.45 -14.73
N GLY A 146 -6.29 -1.70 -15.72
CA GLY A 146 -6.03 -0.27 -15.79
C GLY A 146 -6.66 0.55 -14.68
N ALA A 147 -7.88 0.20 -14.27
CA ALA A 147 -8.51 0.84 -13.12
C ALA A 147 -7.65 0.66 -11.86
N VAL A 148 -7.18 -0.56 -11.60
CA VAL A 148 -6.35 -0.91 -10.42
C VAL A 148 -4.95 -0.31 -10.51
N THR A 149 -4.38 -0.13 -11.71
CA THR A 149 -3.02 0.44 -11.86
C THR A 149 -3.01 1.94 -12.16
N SER A 150 -4.16 2.63 -12.17
CA SER A 150 -4.27 4.05 -12.55
C SER A 150 -3.58 5.07 -11.62
N ARG A 151 -2.89 4.60 -10.58
CA ARG A 151 -2.04 5.42 -9.69
C ARG A 151 -0.62 4.87 -9.65
N ALA A 152 -0.11 4.35 -10.76
CA ALA A 152 1.20 3.74 -10.81
C ALA A 152 2.31 4.74 -10.45
N GLU A 153 2.25 5.98 -10.92
CA GLU A 153 3.27 7.01 -10.68
C GLU A 153 3.50 7.28 -9.19
N PRO A 154 2.48 7.63 -8.38
CA PRO A 154 2.67 7.86 -6.96
C PRO A 154 3.00 6.57 -6.18
N GLN A 155 2.64 5.38 -6.67
CA GLN A 155 3.06 4.11 -6.05
C GLN A 155 4.55 3.83 -6.31
N VAL A 156 5.00 3.97 -7.56
CA VAL A 156 6.40 3.80 -7.94
C VAL A 156 7.29 4.81 -7.22
N MET A 157 6.84 6.06 -7.05
CA MET A 157 7.60 7.05 -6.29
C MET A 157 7.76 6.69 -4.81
N ARG A 158 6.73 6.13 -4.17
CA ARG A 158 6.84 5.63 -2.78
C ARG A 158 7.81 4.47 -2.69
N LEU A 159 7.78 3.54 -3.65
CA LEU A 159 8.74 2.46 -3.73
C LEU A 159 10.17 2.97 -3.91
N ALA A 160 10.40 3.86 -4.88
CA ALA A 160 11.72 4.45 -5.13
C ALA A 160 12.29 5.13 -3.89
N LEU A 161 11.46 5.87 -3.14
CA LEU A 161 11.85 6.46 -1.86
C LEU A 161 12.23 5.41 -0.82
N ILE A 162 11.43 4.35 -0.67
CA ILE A 162 11.72 3.26 0.26
C ILE A 162 13.05 2.57 -0.09
N TYR A 163 13.29 2.27 -1.37
CA TYR A 163 14.55 1.66 -1.81
C TYR A 163 15.74 2.57 -1.54
N ALA A 164 15.65 3.87 -1.86
CA ALA A 164 16.72 4.82 -1.57
C ALA A 164 17.06 4.87 -0.07
N LEU A 165 16.04 4.90 0.79
CA LEU A 165 16.23 4.94 2.25
C LEU A 165 16.74 3.63 2.85
N LEU A 166 16.48 2.49 2.19
CA LEU A 166 17.02 1.19 2.60
C LEU A 166 18.50 1.05 2.27
N ASP A 167 18.97 1.73 1.22
CA ASP A 167 20.36 1.68 0.78
C ASP A 167 21.27 2.69 1.53
N GLY A 168 20.68 3.70 2.18
CA GLY A 168 21.39 4.69 3.02
C GLY A 168 21.83 5.92 2.24
#